data_AF-A0A1T2XI15-F1
#
_entry.id   AF-A0A1T2XI15-F1
#
_cell.length_a   1.000
_cell.length_b   1.000
_cell.length_c   1.000
_cell.angle_alpha   90.00
_cell.angle_beta   90.00
_cell.angle_gamma   90.00
#
_symmetry.space_group_name_H-M   'P 1'
#
loop_
_entity.id
_entity.type
_entity.pdbx_description
1 polymer ?
#
loop_
_entity_poly.entity_id
_entity_poly.type
_entity_poly.pdbx_seq_one_letter_code
_entity_poly.pdbx_strand_id
1 'polypeptide(L)'
;MIRLFRFLKPFTLPVVLVLVFVFLQTMSELYLPTLMADIVDKGIVQADTTYIWQIGAYMLLVAAGGALCSILAAYVSSRVATGYGKNLRHQVFEHAEHFSLQEFDKIGTASLITRATNDITQVQQVLIMMLRLMVMAPMMCIGGIVMAISKDAQLTWVLAVVVPVLALAIIVIAMKGMPLFKSMQKMLDKLNLVLREGLTGIRVIRSFNRVDHEKQRFHEANSDLTDVAIRVNRIMAFMMPVMMLVMNFATIAIIWFGGIRIDNGDMQVGNLMAFIQYAMQIMFSLLMLSMMFVMIPRASASAVRINEVLDMKPDITDPTQAKHPSVLHGTVEFRNVTFNYPGAEQAALSDVSFTAKPGQVTAIIGGTGSGKSTLISLIPRFYDTNGGQVLVNGVDVRDQTQQALRARVGFVPQKAMLFTGTVADNIRFGKEEATDAEVEHAAHIAQASGFIGDMKDGYQSLISQGGTNVSGGQKQRLSIARALVRRPEIYIFDDSFSALDFKTDAKLRAALKNETTEATVLIVAQRVSTVMDADQIIVLEEGRIVGIGTHRELLDTSDVYREIVSSQLSEEEIA
;
A
#
# COMPACT_ATOMS: atom_id res chain seq x y z
N MET A 1 5.20 14.02 8.24
CA MET A 1 3.94 14.47 8.88
C MET A 1 3.54 15.87 8.44
N ILE A 2 4.31 16.92 8.74
CA ILE A 2 3.90 18.33 8.55
C ILE A 2 3.47 18.66 7.11
N ARG A 3 4.17 18.11 6.09
CA ARG A 3 3.79 18.31 4.68
C ARG A 3 2.39 17.80 4.34
N LEU A 4 1.91 16.74 5.00
CA LEU A 4 0.58 16.19 4.74
C LEU A 4 -0.55 17.05 5.33
N PHE A 5 -0.26 17.94 6.28
CA PHE A 5 -1.27 18.87 6.81
C PHE A 5 -1.81 19.84 5.76
N ARG A 6 -1.14 20.00 4.61
CA ARG A 6 -1.70 20.72 3.46
C ARG A 6 -3.05 20.15 3.00
N PHE A 7 -3.27 18.85 3.17
CA PHE A 7 -4.52 18.18 2.82
C PHE A 7 -5.64 18.40 3.85
N LEU A 8 -5.34 19.06 4.97
CA LEU A 8 -6.35 19.52 5.94
C LEU A 8 -6.91 20.90 5.59
N LYS A 9 -6.33 21.64 4.63
CA LYS A 9 -6.81 22.97 4.22
C LYS A 9 -8.32 23.02 3.92
N PRO A 10 -8.91 22.04 3.19
CA PRO A 10 -10.36 22.03 2.93
C PRO A 10 -11.22 21.84 4.19
N PHE A 11 -10.62 21.36 5.28
CA PHE A 11 -11.30 21.01 6.54
C PHE A 11 -10.99 22.01 7.67
N THR A 12 -10.41 23.18 7.37
CA THR A 12 -10.02 24.18 8.37
C THR A 12 -11.17 24.62 9.28
N LEU A 13 -12.34 24.96 8.71
CA LEU A 13 -13.52 25.35 9.49
C LEU A 13 -14.03 24.19 10.38
N PRO A 14 -14.26 22.97 9.87
CA PRO A 14 -14.57 21.81 10.71
C PRO A 14 -13.54 21.53 11.82
N VAL A 15 -12.24 21.70 11.54
CA VAL A 15 -11.19 21.53 12.57
C VAL A 15 -11.35 22.56 13.68
N VAL A 16 -11.58 23.84 13.35
CA VAL A 16 -11.84 24.88 14.34
C VAL A 16 -13.08 24.55 15.16
N LEU A 17 -14.17 24.09 14.54
CA LEU A 17 -15.38 23.65 15.25
C LEU A 17 -15.09 22.51 16.23
N VAL A 18 -14.27 21.52 15.84
CA VAL A 18 -13.87 20.45 16.77
C VAL A 18 -13.10 21.01 17.95
N LEU A 19 -12.13 21.90 17.73
CA LEU A 19 -11.36 22.51 18.81
C LEU A 19 -12.27 23.29 19.77
N VAL A 20 -13.26 24.01 19.26
CA VAL A 20 -14.26 24.72 20.08
C VAL A 20 -15.11 23.74 20.88
N PHE A 21 -15.64 22.68 20.26
CA PHE A 21 -16.44 21.70 20.99
C PHE A 21 -15.63 20.94 22.05
N VAL A 22 -14.38 20.58 21.76
CA VAL A 22 -13.49 19.94 22.74
C VAL A 22 -13.16 20.90 23.88
N PHE A 23 -12.94 22.19 23.59
CA PHE A 23 -12.74 23.21 24.60
C PHE A 23 -13.97 23.36 25.50
N LEU A 24 -15.16 23.52 24.92
CA LEU A 24 -16.42 23.63 25.68
C LEU A 24 -16.69 22.37 26.51
N GLN A 25 -16.47 21.18 25.95
CA GLN A 25 -16.56 19.91 26.67
C GLN A 25 -15.61 19.90 27.87
N THR A 26 -14.35 20.27 27.66
CA THR A 26 -13.31 20.31 28.72
C THR A 26 -13.72 21.29 29.83
N MET A 27 -14.22 22.47 29.47
CA MET A 27 -14.70 23.46 30.44
C MET A 27 -15.90 22.94 31.24
N SER A 28 -16.87 22.28 30.58
CA SER A 28 -18.00 21.63 31.27
C SER A 28 -17.50 20.59 32.27
N GLU A 29 -16.58 19.71 31.89
CA GLU A 29 -16.03 18.66 32.76
C GLU A 29 -15.22 19.22 33.94
N LEU A 30 -14.50 20.33 33.74
CA LEU A 30 -13.77 21.04 34.80
C LEU A 30 -14.69 21.85 35.73
N TYR A 31 -15.89 22.19 35.29
CA TYR A 31 -16.82 22.95 36.13
C TYR A 31 -17.62 22.07 37.08
N LEU A 32 -17.91 20.82 36.71
CA LEU A 32 -18.69 19.88 37.54
C LEU A 32 -18.16 19.71 38.98
N PRO A 33 -16.84 19.56 39.24
CA PRO A 33 -16.35 19.43 40.62
C PRO A 33 -16.60 20.69 41.46
N THR A 34 -16.57 21.88 40.86
CA THR A 34 -16.90 23.14 41.56
C THR A 34 -18.36 23.20 41.95
N LEU A 35 -19.28 22.77 41.08
CA LEU A 35 -20.70 22.69 41.42
C LEU A 35 -20.96 21.68 42.55
N MET A 36 -20.21 20.58 42.57
CA MET A 36 -20.25 19.60 43.65
C MET A 36 -19.76 20.21 44.98
N ALA A 37 -18.68 20.99 44.96
CA ALA A 37 -18.24 21.73 46.14
C ALA A 37 -19.32 22.70 46.64
N ASP A 38 -19.96 23.47 45.74
CA ASP A 38 -21.01 24.42 46.11
C ASP A 38 -22.23 23.72 46.74
N ILE A 39 -22.64 22.56 46.23
CA ILE A 39 -23.71 21.74 46.83
C ILE A 39 -23.38 21.39 48.28
N VAL A 40 -22.14 21.01 48.56
CA VAL A 40 -21.70 20.64 49.91
C VAL A 40 -21.60 21.88 50.79
N ASP A 41 -20.79 22.85 50.38
CA ASP A 41 -20.36 23.97 51.22
C ASP A 41 -21.44 25.01 51.47
N LYS A 42 -22.35 25.21 50.50
CA LYS A 42 -23.45 26.19 50.59
C LYS A 42 -24.81 25.53 50.76
N GLY A 43 -25.01 24.32 50.23
CA GLY A 43 -26.28 23.59 50.35
C GLY A 43 -26.35 22.76 51.62
N ILE A 44 -25.55 21.69 51.71
CA ILE A 44 -25.63 20.69 52.78
C ILE A 44 -25.28 21.30 54.14
N VAL A 45 -24.17 22.06 54.22
CA VAL A 45 -23.73 22.68 55.48
C VAL A 45 -24.76 23.68 56.01
N GLN A 46 -25.52 24.36 55.14
CA GLN A 46 -26.55 25.33 55.52
C GLN A 46 -27.96 24.71 55.59
N ALA A 47 -28.10 23.41 55.33
CA ALA A 47 -29.36 22.70 55.19
C ALA A 47 -30.35 23.30 54.16
N ASP A 48 -29.84 24.00 53.13
CA ASP A 48 -30.67 24.57 52.06
C ASP A 48 -30.93 23.55 50.96
N THR A 49 -32.03 22.80 51.12
CA THR A 49 -32.49 21.81 50.14
C THR A 49 -32.87 22.43 48.80
N THR A 50 -33.31 23.70 48.78
CA THR A 50 -33.69 24.38 47.52
C THR A 50 -32.44 24.67 46.70
N TYR A 51 -31.38 25.17 47.34
CA TYR A 51 -30.09 25.40 46.69
C TYR A 51 -29.50 24.10 46.13
N ILE A 52 -29.58 22.99 46.87
CA ILE A 52 -29.10 21.68 46.41
C ILE A 52 -29.82 21.26 45.11
N TRP A 53 -31.15 21.37 45.06
CA TRP A 53 -31.92 21.03 43.85
C TRP A 53 -31.60 21.95 42.67
N GLN A 54 -31.43 23.25 42.91
CA GLN A 54 -31.09 24.21 41.87
C GLN A 54 -29.71 23.96 41.25
N ILE A 55 -28.67 23.82 42.09
CA ILE A 55 -27.31 23.55 41.61
C ILE A 55 -27.22 22.13 41.03
N GLY A 56 -27.92 21.15 41.59
CA GLY A 56 -28.00 19.80 41.03
C GLY A 56 -28.62 19.78 39.64
N ALA A 57 -29.72 20.50 39.41
CA ALA A 57 -30.32 20.65 38.09
C ALA A 57 -29.38 21.38 37.11
N TYR A 58 -28.70 22.43 37.57
CA TYR A 58 -27.70 23.13 36.78
C TYR A 58 -26.50 22.24 36.41
N MET A 59 -26.04 21.39 37.33
CA MET A 59 -24.99 20.40 37.09
C MET A 59 -25.40 19.39 36.00
N LEU A 60 -26.67 18.94 35.99
CA LEU A 60 -27.20 18.10 34.92
C LEU A 60 -27.21 18.82 33.57
N LEU A 61 -27.58 20.10 33.53
CA LEU A 61 -27.55 20.91 32.30
C LEU A 61 -26.12 21.08 31.78
N VAL A 62 -25.16 21.35 32.66
CA VAL A 62 -23.72 21.46 32.30
C VAL A 62 -23.21 20.12 31.76
N ALA A 63 -23.55 19.01 32.41
CA ALA A 63 -23.18 17.66 31.96
C ALA A 63 -23.81 17.33 30.59
N ALA A 64 -25.09 17.65 30.38
CA ALA A 64 -25.77 17.44 29.10
C ALA A 64 -25.15 18.29 27.98
N GLY A 65 -24.81 19.55 28.26
CA GLY A 65 -24.10 20.43 27.33
C GLY A 65 -22.71 19.92 26.97
N GLY A 66 -21.94 19.45 27.96
CA GLY A 66 -20.64 18.82 27.75
C GLY A 66 -20.74 17.54 26.93
N ALA A 67 -21.72 16.68 27.20
CA ALA A 67 -21.98 15.46 26.43
C ALA A 67 -22.35 15.77 24.98
N LEU A 68 -23.20 16.77 24.74
CA LEU A 68 -23.55 17.23 23.39
C LEU A 68 -22.31 17.73 22.64
N CYS A 69 -21.46 18.54 23.29
CA CYS A 69 -20.20 18.99 22.72
C CYS A 69 -19.28 17.80 22.38
N SER A 70 -19.20 16.80 23.26
CA SER A 70 -18.41 15.59 23.02
C SER A 70 -18.89 14.80 21.79
N ILE A 71 -20.20 14.65 21.63
CA ILE A 71 -20.82 13.98 20.47
C ILE A 71 -20.55 14.76 19.19
N LEU A 72 -20.74 16.09 19.21
CA LEU A 72 -20.47 16.96 18.05
C LEU A 72 -18.99 16.95 17.68
N ALA A 73 -18.09 17.06 18.66
CA ALA A 73 -16.64 16.93 18.45
C ALA A 73 -16.30 15.56 17.83
N ALA A 74 -16.88 14.47 18.32
CA ALA A 74 -16.66 13.12 17.79
C ALA A 74 -17.16 12.98 16.34
N TYR A 75 -18.36 13.49 16.04
CA TYR A 75 -18.94 13.44 14.71
C TYR A 75 -18.10 14.26 13.71
N VAL A 76 -17.82 15.53 14.03
CA VAL A 76 -17.08 16.43 13.12
C VAL A 76 -15.64 15.95 12.94
N SER A 77 -14.94 15.53 14.01
CA SER A 77 -13.58 14.99 13.88
C SER A 77 -13.51 13.71 13.05
N SER A 78 -14.49 12.81 13.18
CA SER A 78 -14.60 11.60 12.35
C SER A 78 -14.81 11.95 10.88
N ARG A 79 -15.69 12.91 10.58
CA ARG A 79 -15.90 13.43 9.22
C ARG A 79 -14.63 14.05 8.63
N VAL A 80 -13.93 14.88 9.40
CA VAL A 80 -12.66 15.51 8.99
C VAL A 80 -11.60 14.47 8.70
N ALA A 81 -11.36 13.54 9.63
CA ALA A 81 -10.28 12.58 9.48
C ALA A 81 -10.56 11.57 8.35
N THR A 82 -11.81 11.13 8.21
CA THR A 82 -12.20 10.23 7.11
C THR A 82 -12.17 10.95 5.76
N GLY A 83 -12.60 12.21 5.70
CA GLY A 83 -12.49 13.05 4.50
C GLY A 83 -11.03 13.30 4.10
N TYR A 84 -10.17 13.58 5.08
CA TYR A 84 -8.72 13.68 4.89
C TYR A 84 -8.14 12.37 4.35
N GLY A 85 -8.49 11.23 4.96
CA GLY A 85 -8.03 9.91 4.53
C GLY A 85 -8.50 9.57 3.10
N LYS A 86 -9.74 9.93 2.74
CA LYS A 86 -10.28 9.81 1.38
C LYS A 86 -9.43 10.62 0.38
N ASN A 87 -9.21 11.91 0.65
CA ASN A 87 -8.49 12.80 -0.25
C ASN A 87 -7.03 12.36 -0.42
N LEU A 88 -6.37 11.98 0.68
CA LEU A 88 -5.01 11.48 0.65
C LEU A 88 -4.90 10.18 -0.15
N ARG A 89 -5.86 9.26 0.03
CA ARG A 89 -5.90 7.99 -0.72
C ARG A 89 -6.11 8.23 -2.21
N HIS A 90 -7.01 9.15 -2.56
CA HIS A 90 -7.24 9.51 -3.95
C HIS A 90 -5.97 10.03 -4.61
N GLN A 91 -5.25 10.97 -3.97
CA GLN A 91 -4.01 11.51 -4.55
C GLN A 91 -2.87 10.50 -4.63
N VAL A 92 -2.69 9.66 -3.61
CA VAL A 92 -1.67 8.60 -3.66
C VAL A 92 -1.98 7.62 -4.78
N PHE A 93 -3.25 7.26 -4.96
CA PHE A 93 -3.67 6.34 -6.01
C PHE A 93 -3.52 6.97 -7.41
N GLU A 94 -4.06 8.16 -7.62
CA GLU A 94 -3.94 8.92 -8.87
C GLU A 94 -2.47 9.12 -9.25
N HIS A 95 -1.61 9.52 -8.30
CA HIS A 95 -0.19 9.71 -8.55
C HIS A 95 0.52 8.39 -8.91
N ALA A 96 0.15 7.28 -8.28
CA ALA A 96 0.69 5.96 -8.59
C ALA A 96 0.21 5.42 -9.95
N GLU A 97 -0.93 5.85 -10.47
CA GLU A 97 -1.38 5.49 -11.83
C GLU A 97 -0.54 6.14 -12.93
N HIS A 98 0.15 7.24 -12.61
CA HIS A 98 1.08 7.91 -13.54
C HIS A 98 2.50 7.33 -13.50
N PHE A 99 2.77 6.36 -12.64
CA PHE A 99 4.09 5.75 -12.52
C PHE A 99 4.40 4.81 -13.69
N SER A 100 5.65 4.83 -14.15
CA SER A 100 6.16 3.81 -15.05
C SER A 100 6.50 2.53 -14.27
N LEU A 101 6.75 1.42 -14.99
CA LEU A 101 7.16 0.17 -14.35
C LEU A 101 8.43 0.34 -13.50
N GLN A 102 9.31 1.27 -13.86
CA GLN A 102 10.52 1.60 -13.12
C GLN A 102 10.24 2.13 -11.70
N GLU A 103 9.22 2.97 -11.51
CA GLU A 103 8.80 3.44 -10.19
C GLU A 103 8.18 2.31 -9.36
N PHE A 104 7.41 1.42 -10.02
CA PHE A 104 6.87 0.22 -9.38
C PHE A 104 7.98 -0.72 -8.91
N ASP A 105 9.08 -0.86 -9.66
CA ASP A 105 10.23 -1.67 -9.27
C ASP A 105 11.02 -1.05 -8.10
N LYS A 106 11.13 0.28 -8.04
CA LYS A 106 11.80 1.00 -6.93
C LYS A 106 11.06 0.82 -5.60
N ILE A 107 9.72 0.92 -5.58
CA ILE A 107 8.93 0.85 -4.33
C ILE A 107 8.46 -0.58 -4.04
N GLY A 108 8.13 -1.34 -5.07
CA GLY A 108 7.48 -2.64 -5.01
C GLY A 108 5.95 -2.53 -4.91
N THR A 109 5.22 -3.30 -5.72
CA THR A 109 3.74 -3.29 -5.76
C THR A 109 3.11 -3.54 -4.38
N ALA A 110 3.64 -4.50 -3.61
CA ALA A 110 3.12 -4.82 -2.27
C ALA A 110 3.30 -3.66 -1.27
N SER A 111 4.41 -2.94 -1.39
CA SER A 111 4.70 -1.74 -0.59
C SER A 111 3.75 -0.60 -0.97
N LEU A 112 3.54 -0.34 -2.27
CA LEU A 112 2.56 0.64 -2.76
C LEU A 112 1.15 0.36 -2.24
N ILE A 113 0.69 -0.90 -2.27
CA ILE A 113 -0.62 -1.28 -1.71
C ILE A 113 -0.69 -0.92 -0.23
N THR A 114 0.33 -1.26 0.56
CA THR A 114 0.37 -0.97 2.01
C THR A 114 0.37 0.54 2.28
N ARG A 115 1.12 1.31 1.47
CA ARG A 115 1.22 2.77 1.56
C ARG A 115 -0.10 3.46 1.20
N ALA A 116 -0.85 2.95 0.22
CA ALA A 116 -2.14 3.47 -0.21
C ALA A 116 -3.32 3.04 0.70
N THR A 117 -3.11 2.05 1.58
CA THR A 117 -4.16 1.48 2.44
C THR A 117 -3.86 1.71 3.92
N ASN A 118 -3.04 0.83 4.51
CA ASN A 118 -2.76 0.78 5.93
C ASN A 118 -2.09 2.06 6.45
N ASP A 119 -1.11 2.59 5.73
CA ASP A 119 -0.41 3.80 6.17
C ASP A 119 -1.34 5.02 6.22
N ILE A 120 -2.26 5.14 5.25
CA ILE A 120 -3.26 6.21 5.24
C ILE A 120 -4.22 6.05 6.42
N THR A 121 -4.67 4.82 6.71
CA THR A 121 -5.52 4.53 7.87
C THR A 121 -4.81 4.86 9.18
N GLN A 122 -3.51 4.57 9.31
CA GLN A 122 -2.72 4.93 10.50
C GLN A 122 -2.65 6.44 10.71
N VAL A 123 -2.36 7.21 9.65
CA VAL A 123 -2.34 8.68 9.73
C VAL A 123 -3.73 9.24 10.03
N GLN A 124 -4.78 8.66 9.43
CA GLN A 124 -6.17 9.01 9.70
C GLN A 124 -6.56 8.78 11.17
N GLN A 125 -6.20 7.64 11.76
CA GLN A 125 -6.48 7.34 13.16
C GLN A 125 -5.76 8.32 14.10
N VAL A 126 -4.49 8.63 13.82
CA VAL A 126 -3.76 9.64 14.59
C VAL A 126 -4.39 11.02 14.46
N LEU A 127 -4.90 11.39 13.29
CA LEU A 127 -5.63 12.64 13.12
C LEU A 127 -6.92 12.70 13.96
N ILE A 128 -7.70 11.62 14.04
CA ILE A 128 -8.88 11.54 14.93
C ILE A 128 -8.48 11.79 16.38
N MET A 129 -7.40 11.16 16.82
CA MET A 129 -6.90 11.32 18.18
C MET A 129 -6.31 12.71 18.43
N MET A 130 -5.61 13.27 17.45
CA MET A 130 -5.06 14.62 17.51
C MET A 130 -6.17 15.64 17.76
N LEU A 131 -7.26 15.54 17.01
CA LEU A 131 -8.38 16.48 17.09
C LEU A 131 -9.21 16.33 18.38
N ARG A 132 -9.11 15.20 19.09
CA ARG A 132 -9.88 14.92 20.31
C ARG A 132 -8.99 14.80 21.53
N LEU A 133 -8.42 13.61 21.74
CA LEU A 133 -7.69 13.25 22.95
C LEU A 133 -6.44 14.10 23.17
N MET A 134 -5.68 14.38 22.11
CA MET A 134 -4.39 15.08 22.23
C MET A 134 -4.55 16.58 22.48
N VAL A 135 -5.72 17.12 22.12
CA VAL A 135 -6.11 18.50 22.36
C VAL A 135 -6.77 18.63 23.74
N MET A 136 -7.62 17.67 24.10
CA MET A 136 -8.30 17.59 25.40
C MET A 136 -7.31 17.39 26.56
N ALA A 137 -6.31 16.51 26.44
CA ALA A 137 -5.44 16.17 27.55
C ALA A 137 -4.61 17.36 28.09
N PRO A 138 -3.93 18.18 27.26
CA PRO A 138 -3.29 19.40 27.74
C PRO A 138 -4.29 20.40 28.33
N MET A 139 -5.48 20.55 27.73
CA MET A 139 -6.51 21.46 28.25
C MET A 139 -7.03 21.04 29.62
N MET A 140 -7.29 19.75 29.82
CA MET A 140 -7.73 19.20 31.10
C MET A 140 -6.63 19.28 32.15
N CYS A 141 -5.36 19.05 31.78
CA CYS A 141 -4.22 19.20 32.68
C CYS A 141 -4.05 20.66 33.15
N ILE A 142 -3.98 21.60 32.20
CA ILE A 142 -3.78 23.03 32.51
C ILE A 142 -5.01 23.58 33.23
N GLY A 143 -6.21 23.32 32.71
CA GLY A 143 -7.46 23.78 33.31
C GLY A 143 -7.70 23.18 34.70
N GLY A 144 -7.37 21.91 34.90
CA GLY A 144 -7.42 21.26 36.21
C GLY A 144 -6.49 21.92 37.23
N ILE A 145 -5.25 22.26 36.83
CA ILE A 145 -4.30 22.98 37.69
C ILE A 145 -4.84 24.37 38.04
N VAL A 146 -5.37 25.11 37.06
CA VAL A 146 -5.96 26.43 37.29
C VAL A 146 -7.14 26.35 38.27
N MET A 147 -8.04 25.38 38.10
CA MET A 147 -9.18 25.18 39.01
C MET A 147 -8.71 24.75 40.40
N ALA A 148 -7.71 23.88 40.51
CA ALA A 148 -7.13 23.49 41.80
C ALA A 148 -6.53 24.69 42.56
N ILE A 149 -5.78 25.56 41.87
CA ILE A 149 -5.24 26.80 42.45
C ILE A 149 -6.36 27.73 42.92
N SER A 150 -7.44 27.83 42.13
CA SER A 150 -8.59 28.68 42.47
C SER A 150 -9.32 28.22 43.75
N LYS A 151 -9.25 26.91 44.06
CA LYS A 151 -9.84 26.33 45.26
C LYS A 151 -8.91 26.45 46.46
N ASP A 152 -7.63 26.09 46.29
CA ASP A 152 -6.63 26.26 47.32
C ASP A 152 -5.20 26.29 46.73
N ALA A 153 -4.56 27.46 46.81
CA ALA A 153 -3.23 27.67 46.26
C ALA A 153 -2.13 26.94 47.05
N GLN A 154 -2.28 26.74 48.37
CA GLN A 154 -1.25 26.08 49.18
C GLN A 154 -1.29 24.56 49.00
N LEU A 155 -2.49 23.98 48.92
CA LEU A 155 -2.68 22.55 48.68
C LEU A 155 -2.21 22.12 47.28
N THR A 156 -2.18 23.06 46.32
CA THR A 156 -1.64 22.83 44.96
C THR A 156 -0.17 22.41 44.96
N TRP A 157 0.62 22.74 45.99
CA TRP A 157 2.00 22.24 46.11
C TRP A 157 2.10 20.71 46.12
N VAL A 158 1.06 20.01 46.59
CA VAL A 158 0.99 18.54 46.51
C VAL A 158 1.04 18.10 45.04
N LEU A 159 0.31 18.78 44.15
CA LEU A 159 0.30 18.48 42.72
C LEU A 159 1.65 18.79 42.06
N ALA A 160 2.34 19.85 42.50
CA ALA A 160 3.67 20.19 42.01
C ALA A 160 4.71 19.10 42.26
N VAL A 161 4.52 18.24 43.27
CA VAL A 161 5.38 17.08 43.54
C VAL A 161 4.86 15.82 42.83
N VAL A 162 3.55 15.56 42.90
CA VAL A 162 2.95 14.34 42.35
C VAL A 162 3.06 14.28 40.83
N VAL A 163 2.84 15.40 40.13
CA VAL A 163 2.88 15.45 38.66
C VAL A 163 4.25 15.06 38.09
N PRO A 164 5.38 15.63 38.56
CA PRO A 164 6.72 15.18 38.14
C PRO A 164 7.03 13.73 38.50
N VAL A 165 6.61 13.25 39.67
CA VAL A 165 6.80 11.85 40.08
C VAL A 165 6.07 10.91 39.11
N LEU A 166 4.84 11.25 38.75
CA LEU A 166 4.04 10.51 37.79
C LEU A 166 4.66 10.49 36.40
N ALA A 167 5.07 11.67 35.91
CA ALA A 167 5.73 11.81 34.62
C ALA A 167 7.04 11.00 34.55
N LEU A 168 7.84 11.04 35.62
CA LEU A 168 9.07 10.26 35.73
C LEU A 168 8.79 8.75 35.70
N ALA A 169 7.80 8.27 36.45
CA ALA A 169 7.41 6.87 36.45
C ALA A 169 7.01 6.39 35.03
N ILE A 170 6.20 7.18 34.33
CA ILE A 170 5.78 6.92 32.95
C ILE A 170 7.00 6.87 32.02
N ILE A 171 7.87 7.88 32.07
CA ILE A 171 9.05 7.99 31.21
C ILE A 171 9.99 6.79 31.42
N VAL A 172 10.27 6.42 32.67
CA VAL A 172 11.16 5.29 32.99
C VAL A 172 10.60 3.97 32.43
N ILE A 173 9.30 3.73 32.60
CA ILE A 173 8.63 2.52 32.07
C ILE A 173 8.66 2.53 30.53
N ALA A 174 8.36 3.67 29.90
CA ALA A 174 8.37 3.81 28.45
C ALA A 174 9.78 3.61 27.86
N MET A 175 10.82 4.19 28.48
CA MET A 175 12.21 4.05 28.06
C MET A 175 12.69 2.60 28.12
N LYS A 176 12.29 1.84 29.14
CA LYS A 176 12.61 0.40 29.25
C LYS A 176 11.77 -0.46 28.31
N GLY A 177 10.50 -0.11 28.10
CA GLY A 177 9.56 -0.89 27.29
C GLY A 177 9.73 -0.73 25.78
N MET A 178 9.97 0.50 25.30
CA MET A 178 10.01 0.81 23.86
C MET A 178 11.07 0.01 23.07
N PRO A 179 12.30 -0.19 23.55
CA PRO A 179 13.30 -1.02 22.86
C PRO A 179 12.86 -2.49 22.73
N LEU A 180 12.25 -3.03 23.79
CA LEU A 180 11.74 -4.40 23.81
C LEU A 180 10.53 -4.56 22.88
N PHE A 181 9.65 -3.56 22.79
CA PHE A 181 8.57 -3.54 21.80
C PHE A 181 9.11 -3.60 20.36
N LYS A 182 10.19 -2.86 20.05
CA LYS A 182 10.85 -2.95 18.74
C LYS A 182 11.44 -4.33 18.49
N SER A 183 12.05 -4.95 19.51
CA SER A 183 12.55 -6.33 19.42
C SER A 183 11.44 -7.34 19.21
N MET A 184 10.31 -7.19 19.91
CA MET A 184 9.13 -8.05 19.79
C MET A 184 8.58 -8.05 18.36
N GLN A 185 8.56 -6.89 17.70
CA GLN A 185 8.16 -6.79 16.29
C GLN A 185 9.07 -7.62 15.37
N LYS A 186 10.39 -7.57 15.57
CA LYS A 186 11.33 -8.38 14.78
C LYS A 186 11.11 -9.88 14.98
N MET A 187 10.78 -10.32 16.19
CA MET A 187 10.48 -11.73 16.48
C MET A 187 9.15 -12.18 15.86
N LEU A 188 8.14 -11.31 15.85
CA LEU A 188 6.89 -11.54 15.10
C LEU A 188 7.17 -11.71 13.60
N ASP A 189 8.02 -10.86 13.03
CA ASP A 189 8.39 -10.95 11.61
C ASP A 189 9.13 -12.27 11.29
N LYS A 190 10.06 -12.69 12.16
CA LYS A 190 10.75 -14.00 12.07
C LYS A 190 9.78 -15.17 12.15
N LEU A 191 8.83 -15.14 13.09
CA LEU A 191 7.80 -16.19 13.22
C LEU A 191 6.93 -16.27 11.96
N ASN A 192 6.49 -15.11 11.44
CA ASN A 192 5.71 -15.02 10.21
C ASN A 192 6.50 -15.50 8.98
N LEU A 193 7.81 -15.29 8.94
CA LEU A 193 8.68 -15.80 7.88
C LEU A 193 8.72 -17.33 7.91
N VAL A 194 9.02 -17.94 9.07
CA VAL A 194 9.06 -19.41 9.23
C VAL A 194 7.72 -20.04 8.87
N LEU A 195 6.62 -19.44 9.31
CA LEU A 195 5.27 -19.92 9.01
C LEU A 195 4.96 -19.84 7.50
N ARG A 196 5.36 -18.76 6.83
CA ARG A 196 5.18 -18.60 5.39
C ARG A 196 6.02 -19.61 4.60
N GLU A 197 7.30 -19.76 4.93
CA GLU A 197 8.18 -20.78 4.34
C GLU A 197 7.59 -22.19 4.53
N GLY A 198 7.08 -22.48 5.73
CA GLY A 198 6.46 -23.76 6.06
C GLY A 198 5.20 -24.06 5.23
N LEU A 199 4.31 -23.08 5.07
CA LEU A 199 3.07 -23.25 4.31
C LEU A 199 3.32 -23.31 2.79
N THR A 200 4.17 -22.42 2.27
CA THR A 200 4.51 -22.42 0.83
C THR A 200 5.35 -23.64 0.46
N GLY A 201 6.28 -24.05 1.33
CA GLY A 201 7.18 -25.18 1.16
C GLY A 201 6.63 -26.51 1.66
N ILE A 202 5.35 -26.62 2.02
CA ILE A 202 4.81 -27.81 2.71
C ILE A 202 5.03 -29.12 1.93
N ARG A 203 4.98 -29.06 0.60
CA ARG A 203 5.26 -30.23 -0.27
C ARG A 203 6.71 -30.66 -0.17
N VAL A 204 7.66 -29.72 -0.16
CA VAL A 204 9.10 -29.97 -0.01
C VAL A 204 9.40 -30.53 1.37
N ILE A 205 8.84 -29.94 2.42
CA ILE A 205 9.05 -30.39 3.79
C ILE A 205 8.56 -31.84 3.96
N ARG A 206 7.39 -32.17 3.40
CA ARG A 206 6.85 -33.54 3.43
C ARG A 206 7.64 -34.51 2.56
N SER A 207 8.03 -34.11 1.34
CA SER A 207 8.78 -34.98 0.43
C SER A 207 10.17 -35.34 0.96
N PHE A 208 10.80 -34.42 1.70
CA PHE A 208 12.10 -34.66 2.35
C PHE A 208 11.98 -35.12 3.80
N ASN A 209 10.77 -35.41 4.30
CA ASN A 209 10.49 -35.84 5.67
C ASN A 209 11.14 -34.95 6.76
N ARG A 210 11.10 -33.62 6.56
CA ARG A 210 11.72 -32.62 7.45
C ARG A 210 10.74 -31.95 8.41
N VAL A 211 9.57 -32.55 8.65
CA VAL A 211 8.50 -31.95 9.47
C VAL A 211 8.99 -31.63 10.89
N ASP A 212 9.74 -32.52 11.54
CA ASP A 212 10.22 -32.29 12.90
C ASP A 212 11.27 -31.18 12.98
N HIS A 213 12.11 -31.05 11.95
CA HIS A 213 13.06 -29.94 11.83
C HIS A 213 12.35 -28.60 11.73
N GLU A 214 11.31 -28.51 10.89
CA GLU A 214 10.52 -27.28 10.76
C GLU A 214 9.70 -26.97 12.02
N LYS A 215 9.22 -28.00 12.72
CA LYS A 215 8.58 -27.85 14.02
C LYS A 215 9.54 -27.25 15.05
N GLN A 216 10.80 -27.69 15.06
CA GLN A 216 11.83 -27.13 15.93
C GLN A 216 12.15 -25.67 15.57
N ARG A 217 12.34 -25.35 14.28
CA ARG A 217 12.53 -23.95 13.82
C ARG A 217 11.37 -23.05 14.24
N PHE A 218 10.14 -23.53 14.12
CA PHE A 218 8.96 -22.80 14.57
C PHE A 218 8.93 -22.64 16.09
N HIS A 219 9.24 -23.69 16.85
CA HIS A 219 9.31 -23.62 18.31
C HIS A 219 10.34 -22.60 18.80
N GLU A 220 11.52 -22.55 18.19
CA GLU A 220 12.55 -21.56 18.53
C GLU A 220 12.07 -20.13 18.27
N ALA A 221 11.54 -19.85 17.08
CA ALA A 221 11.00 -18.53 16.75
C ALA A 221 9.83 -18.13 17.66
N ASN A 222 8.99 -19.09 18.04
CA ASN A 222 7.86 -18.87 18.94
C ASN A 222 8.32 -18.65 20.40
N SER A 223 9.35 -19.37 20.84
CA SER A 223 9.94 -19.19 22.17
C SER A 223 10.61 -17.81 22.28
N ASP A 224 11.40 -17.43 21.28
CA ASP A 224 12.02 -16.10 21.21
C ASP A 224 10.97 -14.97 21.35
N LEU A 225 9.87 -15.10 20.59
CA LEU A 225 8.75 -14.15 20.66
C LEU A 225 8.11 -14.15 22.05
N THR A 226 7.85 -15.34 22.60
CA THR A 226 7.20 -15.52 23.90
C THR A 226 8.04 -14.88 25.02
N ASP A 227 9.35 -15.12 25.05
CA ASP A 227 10.25 -14.57 26.06
C ASP A 227 10.32 -13.04 26.03
N VAL A 228 10.36 -12.46 24.83
CA VAL A 228 10.34 -11.00 24.68
C VAL A 228 8.97 -10.45 25.03
N ALA A 229 7.88 -11.07 24.59
CA ALA A 229 6.52 -10.64 24.88
C ALA A 229 6.20 -10.69 26.38
N ILE A 230 6.64 -11.74 27.09
CA ILE A 230 6.49 -11.82 28.55
C ILE A 230 7.27 -10.70 29.23
N ARG A 231 8.52 -10.43 28.81
CA ARG A 231 9.32 -9.32 29.36
C ARG A 231 8.65 -7.96 29.15
N VAL A 232 8.16 -7.70 27.93
CA VAL A 232 7.41 -6.47 27.60
C VAL A 232 6.17 -6.34 28.47
N ASN A 233 5.33 -7.37 28.49
CA ASN A 233 4.07 -7.36 29.25
C ASN A 233 4.31 -7.24 30.75
N ARG A 234 5.37 -7.85 31.29
CA ARG A 234 5.73 -7.70 32.71
C ARG A 234 6.07 -6.24 33.04
N ILE A 235 6.86 -5.57 32.20
CA ILE A 235 7.19 -4.14 32.39
C ILE A 235 5.92 -3.29 32.28
N MET A 236 5.07 -3.54 31.28
CA MET A 236 3.82 -2.79 31.09
C MET A 236 2.80 -3.06 32.22
N ALA A 237 2.79 -4.27 32.78
CA ALA A 237 1.91 -4.64 33.89
C ALA A 237 2.22 -3.84 35.16
N PHE A 238 3.45 -3.34 35.34
CA PHE A 238 3.77 -2.42 36.45
C PHE A 238 3.21 -1.01 36.25
N MET A 239 2.88 -0.60 35.02
CA MET A 239 2.38 0.75 34.73
C MET A 239 1.13 1.05 35.57
N MET A 240 0.09 0.24 35.44
CA MET A 240 -1.20 0.53 36.07
C MET A 240 -1.17 0.49 37.61
N PRO A 241 -0.52 -0.48 38.28
CA PRO A 241 -0.31 -0.46 39.72
C PRO A 241 0.51 0.73 40.23
N VAL A 242 1.62 1.09 39.56
CA VAL A 242 2.44 2.26 39.95
C VAL A 242 1.61 3.52 39.85
N MET A 243 0.84 3.66 38.77
CA MET A 243 -0.08 4.79 38.58
C MET A 243 -1.13 4.85 39.69
N MET A 244 -1.79 3.73 40.01
CA MET A 244 -2.76 3.68 41.11
C MET A 244 -2.12 3.99 42.47
N LEU A 245 -0.90 3.53 42.74
CA LEU A 245 -0.21 3.86 43.98
C LEU A 245 0.07 5.35 44.07
N VAL A 246 0.64 5.96 43.03
CA VAL A 246 0.90 7.40 43.02
C VAL A 246 -0.40 8.20 43.17
N MET A 247 -1.47 7.80 42.49
CA MET A 247 -2.79 8.43 42.64
C MET A 247 -3.35 8.31 44.05
N ASN A 248 -3.28 7.13 44.67
CA ASN A 248 -3.78 6.93 46.03
C ASN A 248 -2.94 7.68 47.07
N PHE A 249 -1.61 7.68 46.96
CA PHE A 249 -0.75 8.47 47.82
C PHE A 249 -0.98 9.97 47.65
N ALA A 250 -1.23 10.43 46.42
CA ALA A 250 -1.63 11.81 46.17
C ALA A 250 -2.96 12.14 46.87
N THR A 251 -3.97 11.27 46.76
CA THR A 251 -5.25 11.45 47.47
C THR A 251 -5.07 11.47 48.99
N ILE A 252 -4.24 10.58 49.55
CA ILE A 252 -3.92 10.58 50.99
C ILE A 252 -3.26 11.90 51.39
N ALA A 253 -2.27 12.37 50.63
CA ALA A 253 -1.61 13.65 50.89
C ALA A 253 -2.59 14.82 50.82
N ILE A 254 -3.46 14.84 49.80
CA ILE A 254 -4.50 15.86 49.63
C ILE A 254 -5.45 15.87 50.83
N ILE A 255 -5.94 14.69 51.27
CA ILE A 255 -6.82 14.58 52.43
C ILE A 255 -6.10 15.01 53.71
N TRP A 256 -4.85 14.60 53.91
CA TRP A 256 -4.07 14.93 55.11
C TRP A 256 -3.81 16.43 55.23
N PHE A 257 -3.21 17.04 54.19
CA PHE A 257 -2.91 18.47 54.20
C PHE A 257 -4.19 19.31 54.08
N GLY A 258 -5.18 18.86 53.33
CA GLY A 258 -6.49 19.50 53.23
C GLY A 258 -7.25 19.46 54.56
N GLY A 259 -7.17 18.36 55.31
CA GLY A 259 -7.76 18.24 56.64
C GLY A 259 -7.19 19.26 57.62
N ILE A 260 -5.87 19.46 57.62
CA ILE A 260 -5.20 20.50 58.42
C ILE A 260 -5.69 21.90 58.01
N ARG A 261 -5.87 22.16 56.71
CA ARG A 261 -6.41 23.45 56.23
C ARG A 261 -7.86 23.67 56.66
N ILE A 262 -8.68 22.61 56.67
CA ILE A 262 -10.07 22.67 57.14
C ILE A 262 -10.11 22.95 58.65
N ASP A 263 -9.27 22.28 59.45
CA ASP A 263 -9.17 22.48 60.90
C ASP A 263 -8.76 23.93 61.25
N ASN A 264 -7.84 24.51 60.46
CA ASN A 264 -7.45 25.91 60.59
C ASN A 264 -8.51 26.91 60.07
N GLY A 265 -9.61 26.45 59.47
CA GLY A 265 -10.67 27.29 58.90
C GLY A 265 -10.33 27.93 57.55
N ASP A 266 -9.21 27.56 56.94
CA ASP A 266 -8.74 28.10 55.65
C ASP A 266 -9.45 27.48 54.44
N MET A 267 -10.08 26.31 54.61
CA MET A 267 -10.64 25.52 53.52
C MET A 267 -11.97 24.88 53.95
N GLN A 268 -12.90 24.74 53.00
CA GLN A 268 -14.17 24.04 53.20
C GLN A 268 -14.11 22.59 52.69
N VAL A 269 -14.99 21.73 53.20
CA VAL A 269 -14.99 20.28 52.92
C VAL A 269 -15.35 19.99 51.45
N GLY A 270 -16.30 20.72 50.87
CA GLY A 270 -16.68 20.61 49.46
C GLY A 270 -15.51 20.98 48.53
N ASN A 271 -14.80 22.06 48.82
CA ASN A 271 -13.58 22.43 48.08
C ASN A 271 -12.52 21.33 48.12
N LEU A 272 -12.39 20.56 49.20
CA LEU A 272 -11.47 19.41 49.28
C LEU A 272 -11.90 18.29 48.33
N MET A 273 -13.20 17.98 48.30
CA MET A 273 -13.75 16.98 47.37
C MET A 273 -13.53 17.38 45.90
N ALA A 274 -13.79 18.65 45.55
CA ALA A 274 -13.51 19.17 44.22
C ALA A 274 -12.02 19.08 43.86
N PHE A 275 -11.14 19.41 44.80
CA PHE A 275 -9.69 19.33 44.61
C PHE A 275 -9.24 17.89 44.31
N ILE A 276 -9.74 16.89 45.04
CA ILE A 276 -9.44 15.47 44.76
C ILE A 276 -9.84 15.11 43.32
N GLN A 277 -11.00 15.59 42.87
CA GLN A 277 -11.47 15.32 41.50
C GLN A 277 -10.62 16.02 40.44
N TYR A 278 -10.19 17.27 40.68
CA TYR A 278 -9.23 17.97 39.81
C TYR A 278 -7.89 17.24 39.74
N ALA A 279 -7.36 16.79 40.88
CA ALA A 279 -6.15 16.00 40.93
C ALA A 279 -6.25 14.73 40.07
N MET A 280 -7.36 13.99 40.17
CA MET A 280 -7.61 12.82 39.32
C MET A 280 -7.64 13.17 37.82
N GLN A 281 -8.35 14.24 37.43
CA GLN A 281 -8.42 14.69 36.04
C GLN A 281 -7.03 15.06 35.48
N ILE A 282 -6.22 15.77 36.25
CA ILE A 282 -4.83 16.12 35.89
C ILE A 282 -4.00 14.84 35.68
N MET A 283 -4.08 13.89 36.61
CA MET A 283 -3.32 12.64 36.55
C MET A 283 -3.72 11.77 35.34
N PHE A 284 -5.03 11.65 35.04
CA PHE A 284 -5.50 10.96 33.82
C PHE A 284 -5.09 11.69 32.54
N SER A 285 -5.02 13.02 32.57
CA SER A 285 -4.57 13.81 31.42
C SER A 285 -3.10 13.54 31.09
N LEU A 286 -2.25 13.39 32.11
CA LEU A 286 -0.84 13.00 31.94
C LEU A 286 -0.70 11.59 31.36
N LEU A 287 -1.55 10.65 31.79
CA LEU A 287 -1.62 9.31 31.18
C LEU A 287 -1.95 9.37 29.69
N MET A 288 -2.98 10.15 29.32
CA MET A 288 -3.36 10.30 27.91
C MET A 288 -2.22 10.91 27.07
N LEU A 289 -1.50 11.91 27.61
CA LEU A 289 -0.32 12.48 26.97
C LEU A 289 0.78 11.45 26.74
N SER A 290 0.97 10.50 27.67
CA SER A 290 1.98 9.46 27.52
C SER A 290 1.74 8.54 26.30
N MET A 291 0.48 8.20 26.02
CA MET A 291 0.10 7.35 24.88
C MET A 291 0.45 8.00 23.53
N MET A 292 0.51 9.34 23.48
CA MET A 292 0.91 10.08 22.28
C MET A 292 2.34 9.76 21.84
N PHE A 293 3.25 9.51 22.79
CA PHE A 293 4.66 9.20 22.50
C PHE A 293 4.86 7.87 21.78
N VAL A 294 3.88 6.96 21.83
CA VAL A 294 3.91 5.69 21.09
C VAL A 294 3.29 5.84 19.71
N MET A 295 2.20 6.60 19.61
CA MET A 295 1.37 6.67 18.42
C MET A 295 1.91 7.64 17.36
N ILE A 296 2.40 8.82 17.78
CA ILE A 296 2.93 9.83 16.86
C ILE A 296 4.11 9.28 16.04
N PRO A 297 5.12 8.59 16.62
CA PRO A 297 6.23 8.07 15.82
C PRO A 297 5.79 7.03 14.77
N ARG A 298 4.79 6.19 15.09
CA ARG A 298 4.24 5.19 14.15
C ARG A 298 3.58 5.87 12.96
N ALA A 299 2.68 6.82 13.21
CA ALA A 299 2.07 7.60 12.12
C ALA A 299 3.08 8.45 11.37
N SER A 300 4.14 8.91 12.03
CA SER A 300 5.23 9.61 11.37
C SER A 300 5.95 8.73 10.35
N ALA A 301 6.25 7.47 10.68
CA ALA A 301 6.86 6.52 9.74
C ALA A 301 5.94 6.24 8.55
N SER A 302 4.64 6.03 8.78
CA SER A 302 3.64 5.90 7.70
C SER A 302 3.57 7.16 6.83
N ALA A 303 3.59 8.34 7.45
CA ALA A 303 3.61 9.60 6.71
C ALA A 303 4.87 9.78 5.86
N VAL A 304 6.05 9.33 6.32
CA VAL A 304 7.28 9.37 5.51
C VAL A 304 7.11 8.53 4.25
N ARG A 305 6.66 7.28 4.37
CA ARG A 305 6.43 6.39 3.22
C ARG A 305 5.37 6.91 2.25
N ILE A 306 4.33 7.58 2.75
CA ILE A 306 3.33 8.24 1.89
C ILE A 306 3.96 9.42 1.13
N ASN A 307 4.76 10.25 1.81
CA ASN A 307 5.44 11.36 1.14
C ASN A 307 6.48 10.87 0.12
N GLU A 308 7.16 9.74 0.36
CA GLU A 308 8.04 9.13 -0.64
C GLU A 308 7.30 8.83 -1.96
N VAL A 309 6.04 8.37 -1.90
CA VAL A 309 5.22 8.15 -3.10
C VAL A 309 4.84 9.49 -3.73
N LEU A 310 4.33 10.44 -2.94
CA LEU A 310 3.87 11.74 -3.45
C LEU A 310 4.99 12.64 -3.97
N ASP A 311 6.23 12.47 -3.48
CA ASP A 311 7.41 13.23 -3.89
C ASP A 311 8.14 12.56 -5.07
N MET A 312 7.84 11.29 -5.37
CA MET A 312 8.39 10.58 -6.52
C MET A 312 7.85 11.19 -7.81
N LYS A 313 8.75 11.54 -8.74
CA LYS A 313 8.36 12.04 -10.05
C LYS A 313 8.30 10.87 -11.04
N PRO A 314 7.25 10.76 -11.86
CA PRO A 314 7.24 9.80 -12.96
C PRO A 314 8.45 10.00 -13.87
N ASP A 315 9.21 8.93 -14.15
CA ASP A 315 10.39 9.03 -15.02
C ASP A 315 9.96 9.24 -16.49
N ILE A 316 8.81 8.68 -16.90
CA ILE A 316 8.26 8.80 -18.26
C ILE A 316 7.14 9.84 -18.29
N THR A 317 7.33 10.90 -19.08
CA THR A 317 6.32 11.92 -19.34
C THR A 317 6.11 12.12 -20.84
N ASP A 318 4.88 12.50 -21.20
CA ASP A 318 4.52 12.79 -22.59
C ASP A 318 5.13 14.14 -23.03
N PRO A 319 5.61 14.25 -24.28
CA PRO A 319 6.16 15.50 -24.80
C PRO A 319 5.07 16.57 -24.93
N THR A 320 5.44 17.84 -24.69
CA THR A 320 4.51 18.98 -24.82
C THR A 320 4.01 19.19 -26.25
N GLN A 321 4.81 18.79 -27.25
CA GLN A 321 4.44 18.77 -28.66
C GLN A 321 4.71 17.37 -29.20
N ALA A 322 3.68 16.54 -29.22
CA ALA A 322 3.78 15.18 -29.73
C ALA A 322 3.90 15.18 -31.26
N LYS A 323 4.83 14.39 -31.77
CA LYS A 323 4.93 14.09 -33.19
C LYS A 323 3.95 12.97 -33.52
N HIS A 324 3.20 13.15 -34.60
CA HIS A 324 2.39 12.09 -35.17
C HIS A 324 3.10 11.52 -36.39
N PRO A 325 3.28 10.20 -36.48
CA PRO A 325 3.86 9.61 -37.68
C PRO A 325 2.91 9.77 -38.86
N SER A 326 3.46 10.12 -40.02
CA SER A 326 2.71 10.56 -41.20
C SER A 326 2.77 9.61 -42.39
N VAL A 327 3.70 8.63 -42.41
CA VAL A 327 3.98 7.84 -43.63
C VAL A 327 4.15 6.33 -43.39
N LEU A 328 4.83 5.93 -42.32
CA LEU A 328 5.08 4.52 -42.02
C LEU A 328 3.95 3.96 -41.15
N HIS A 329 3.46 2.77 -41.48
CA HIS A 329 2.48 2.02 -40.68
C HIS A 329 3.15 0.77 -40.10
N GLY A 330 2.81 0.40 -38.86
CA GLY A 330 3.31 -0.78 -38.13
C GLY A 330 4.83 -0.99 -38.00
N THR A 331 5.70 -0.11 -38.49
CA THR A 331 7.15 -0.38 -38.54
C THR A 331 7.81 -0.13 -37.19
N VAL A 332 8.61 -1.08 -36.69
CA VAL A 332 9.39 -0.95 -35.45
C VAL A 332 10.88 -1.02 -35.78
N GLU A 333 11.64 -0.01 -35.37
CA GLU A 333 13.08 0.09 -35.64
C GLU A 333 13.85 0.39 -34.36
N PHE A 334 14.91 -0.38 -34.11
CA PHE A 334 15.88 -0.11 -33.05
C PHE A 334 17.16 0.42 -33.71
N ARG A 335 17.68 1.56 -33.21
CA ARG A 335 18.93 2.17 -33.66
C ARG A 335 19.89 2.33 -32.49
N ASN A 336 20.88 1.44 -32.42
CA ASN A 336 22.00 1.44 -31.47
C ASN A 336 21.50 1.56 -30.02
N VAL A 337 20.46 0.80 -29.70
CA VAL A 337 19.76 0.90 -28.42
C VAL A 337 20.61 0.27 -27.31
N THR A 338 20.83 1.06 -26.27
CA THR A 338 21.44 0.60 -25.02
C THR A 338 20.51 0.93 -23.86
N PHE A 339 20.28 -0.04 -22.98
CA PHE A 339 19.38 0.10 -21.83
C PHE A 339 19.92 -0.61 -20.59
N ASN A 340 19.80 0.05 -19.45
CA ASN A 340 20.20 -0.40 -18.13
C ASN A 340 19.03 -0.19 -17.17
N TYR A 341 18.65 -1.24 -16.44
CA TYR A 341 17.79 -1.06 -15.28
C TYR A 341 18.49 -0.20 -14.23
N PRO A 342 17.78 0.69 -13.51
CA PRO A 342 18.40 1.51 -12.48
C PRO A 342 19.05 0.65 -11.41
N GLY A 343 20.34 0.89 -11.15
CA GLY A 343 21.15 0.13 -10.20
C GLY A 343 21.79 -1.15 -10.75
N ALA A 344 21.59 -1.47 -12.03
CA ALA A 344 22.28 -2.60 -12.67
C ALA A 344 23.74 -2.24 -13.01
N GLU A 345 24.67 -3.14 -12.70
CA GLU A 345 26.10 -2.99 -13.05
C GLU A 345 26.37 -3.17 -14.55
N GLN A 346 25.54 -3.97 -15.22
CA GLN A 346 25.64 -4.26 -16.65
C GLN A 346 24.38 -3.82 -17.39
N ALA A 347 24.55 -3.47 -18.67
CA ALA A 347 23.44 -3.12 -19.55
C ALA A 347 22.62 -4.37 -19.88
N ALA A 348 21.30 -4.28 -19.75
CA ALA A 348 20.39 -5.36 -20.11
C ALA A 348 20.27 -5.49 -21.64
N LEU A 349 20.50 -4.40 -22.37
CA LEU A 349 20.65 -4.37 -23.82
C LEU A 349 21.80 -3.46 -24.19
N SER A 350 22.64 -3.88 -25.14
CA SER A 350 23.80 -3.13 -25.62
C SER A 350 23.85 -3.10 -27.14
N ASP A 351 23.92 -1.91 -27.73
CA ASP A 351 24.10 -1.68 -29.17
C ASP A 351 23.13 -2.47 -30.08
N VAL A 352 21.86 -2.56 -29.67
CA VAL A 352 20.83 -3.33 -30.38
C VAL A 352 20.29 -2.53 -31.57
N SER A 353 20.40 -3.10 -32.78
CA SER A 353 19.90 -2.51 -34.03
C SER A 353 19.20 -3.54 -34.92
N PHE A 354 17.93 -3.30 -35.26
CA PHE A 354 17.16 -4.13 -36.21
C PHE A 354 15.89 -3.40 -36.66
N THR A 355 15.18 -3.96 -37.64
CA THR A 355 13.89 -3.43 -38.11
C THR A 355 12.89 -4.55 -38.32
N ALA A 356 11.73 -4.45 -37.67
CA ALA A 356 10.56 -5.30 -37.89
C ALA A 356 9.52 -4.55 -38.73
N LYS A 357 9.01 -5.19 -39.78
CA LYS A 357 8.14 -4.58 -40.79
C LYS A 357 6.73 -5.17 -40.79
N PRO A 358 5.71 -4.42 -41.26
CA PRO A 358 4.37 -4.94 -41.42
C PRO A 358 4.31 -6.19 -42.30
N GLY A 359 3.45 -7.13 -41.92
CA GLY A 359 3.27 -8.41 -42.61
C GLY A 359 4.41 -9.41 -42.39
N GLN A 360 5.41 -9.08 -41.57
CA GLN A 360 6.50 -9.97 -41.21
C GLN A 360 6.39 -10.40 -39.74
N VAL A 361 6.71 -11.67 -39.50
CA VAL A 361 6.92 -12.22 -38.15
C VAL A 361 8.40 -12.10 -37.81
N THR A 362 8.71 -11.28 -36.80
CA THR A 362 10.04 -11.16 -36.21
C THR A 362 10.07 -11.92 -34.89
N ALA A 363 10.78 -13.05 -34.87
CA ALA A 363 10.98 -13.83 -33.66
C ALA A 363 12.27 -13.43 -32.94
N ILE A 364 12.25 -13.48 -31.61
CA ILE A 364 13.38 -13.16 -30.74
C ILE A 364 13.63 -14.37 -29.83
N ILE A 365 14.83 -14.95 -29.93
CA ILE A 365 15.23 -16.16 -29.20
C ILE A 365 16.58 -15.96 -28.50
N GLY A 366 16.80 -16.69 -27.41
CA GLY A 366 18.02 -16.62 -26.62
C GLY A 366 17.84 -17.19 -25.21
N GLY A 367 18.94 -17.41 -24.48
CA GLY A 367 18.94 -17.95 -23.11
C GLY A 367 18.18 -17.09 -22.09
N THR A 368 17.81 -17.66 -20.95
CA THR A 368 17.20 -16.89 -19.85
C THR A 368 18.10 -15.73 -19.43
N GLY A 369 17.54 -14.53 -19.24
CA GLY A 369 18.31 -13.35 -18.86
C GLY A 369 18.97 -12.61 -20.03
N SER A 370 18.84 -13.07 -21.27
CA SER A 370 19.50 -12.42 -22.43
C SER A 370 18.96 -11.04 -22.82
N GLY A 371 17.89 -10.54 -22.18
CA GLY A 371 17.32 -9.21 -22.46
C GLY A 371 16.05 -9.20 -23.34
N LYS A 372 15.50 -10.36 -23.72
CA LYS A 372 14.35 -10.47 -24.65
C LYS A 372 13.11 -9.68 -24.21
N SER A 373 12.65 -9.90 -22.97
CA SER A 373 11.47 -9.19 -22.43
C SER A 373 11.74 -7.70 -22.25
N THR A 374 12.99 -7.31 -21.96
CA THR A 374 13.42 -5.91 -21.91
C THR A 374 13.31 -5.26 -23.29
N LEU A 375 13.77 -5.93 -24.34
CA LEU A 375 13.74 -5.43 -25.73
C LEU A 375 12.32 -5.09 -26.16
N ILE A 376 11.37 -6.00 -25.97
CA ILE A 376 9.98 -5.74 -26.34
C ILE A 376 9.26 -4.74 -25.42
N SER A 377 9.71 -4.57 -24.17
CA SER A 377 9.14 -3.61 -23.22
C SER A 377 9.47 -2.15 -23.57
N LEU A 378 10.51 -1.93 -24.39
CA LEU A 378 10.87 -0.59 -24.89
C LEU A 378 9.90 -0.10 -25.97
N ILE A 379 9.25 -1.01 -26.71
CA ILE A 379 8.32 -0.66 -27.81
C ILE A 379 7.08 0.11 -27.31
N PRO A 380 6.33 -0.34 -26.29
CA PRO A 380 5.22 0.43 -25.71
C PRO A 380 5.67 1.54 -24.76
N ARG A 381 6.99 1.81 -24.70
CA ARG A 381 7.63 2.78 -23.81
C ARG A 381 7.28 2.54 -22.34
N PHE A 382 7.50 1.31 -21.87
CA PHE A 382 7.46 1.02 -20.43
C PHE A 382 8.76 1.44 -19.72
N TYR A 383 9.85 1.53 -20.48
CA TYR A 383 11.13 2.10 -20.09
C TYR A 383 11.64 3.00 -21.23
N ASP A 384 12.42 4.02 -20.90
CA ASP A 384 13.15 4.84 -21.87
C ASP A 384 14.60 4.32 -22.00
N THR A 385 15.18 4.42 -23.20
CA THR A 385 16.54 3.96 -23.46
C THR A 385 17.59 4.91 -22.89
N ASN A 386 18.74 4.37 -22.45
CA ASN A 386 19.88 5.18 -22.01
C ASN A 386 20.70 5.71 -23.20
N GLY A 387 20.72 4.97 -24.30
CA GLY A 387 21.36 5.34 -25.56
C GLY A 387 20.57 4.82 -26.76
N GLY A 388 20.79 5.44 -27.92
CA GLY A 388 20.08 5.09 -29.15
C GLY A 388 18.61 5.52 -29.16
N GLN A 389 17.84 4.96 -30.10
CA GLN A 389 16.43 5.29 -30.31
C GLN A 389 15.61 4.05 -30.68
N VAL A 390 14.39 3.98 -30.14
CA VAL A 390 13.36 3.04 -30.59
C VAL A 390 12.34 3.85 -31.37
N LEU A 391 12.16 3.54 -32.64
CA LEU A 391 11.24 4.23 -33.52
C LEU A 391 10.03 3.34 -33.82
N VAL A 392 8.84 3.92 -33.68
CA VAL A 392 7.59 3.33 -34.16
C VAL A 392 7.04 4.23 -35.24
N ASN A 393 6.84 3.67 -36.43
CA ASN A 393 6.39 4.40 -37.62
C ASN A 393 7.33 5.58 -37.98
N GLY A 394 8.64 5.40 -37.75
CA GLY A 394 9.68 6.38 -38.07
C GLY A 394 9.82 7.54 -37.06
N VAL A 395 9.04 7.53 -35.97
CA VAL A 395 9.11 8.52 -34.89
C VAL A 395 9.60 7.85 -33.62
N ASP A 396 10.57 8.45 -32.94
CA ASP A 396 11.06 7.97 -31.65
C ASP A 396 9.89 7.85 -30.66
N VAL A 397 9.80 6.75 -29.92
CA VAL A 397 8.74 6.54 -28.93
C VAL A 397 8.68 7.66 -27.88
N ARG A 398 9.80 8.34 -27.62
CA ARG A 398 9.90 9.48 -26.71
C ARG A 398 9.22 10.75 -27.22
N ASP A 399 9.07 10.86 -28.54
CA ASP A 399 8.44 12.00 -29.21
C ASP A 399 6.93 11.81 -29.43
N GLN A 400 6.36 10.69 -28.99
CA GLN A 400 4.93 10.37 -29.11
C GLN A 400 4.24 10.41 -27.73
N THR A 401 2.94 10.66 -27.69
CA THR A 401 2.17 10.45 -26.46
C THR A 401 2.06 8.96 -26.15
N GLN A 402 2.13 8.59 -24.87
CA GLN A 402 1.98 7.20 -24.45
C GLN A 402 0.64 6.61 -24.90
N GLN A 403 -0.43 7.40 -24.87
CA GLN A 403 -1.75 6.98 -25.31
C GLN A 403 -1.76 6.60 -26.79
N ALA A 404 -1.21 7.45 -27.68
CA ALA A 404 -1.21 7.19 -29.11
C ALA A 404 -0.27 6.03 -29.49
N LEU A 405 0.89 5.94 -28.85
CA LEU A 405 1.83 4.83 -29.05
C LEU A 405 1.19 3.50 -28.63
N ARG A 406 0.67 3.41 -27.41
CA ARG A 406 0.08 2.18 -26.86
C ARG A 406 -1.24 1.83 -27.53
N ALA A 407 -1.93 2.78 -28.17
CA ALA A 407 -3.12 2.51 -28.98
C ALA A 407 -2.84 1.56 -30.14
N ARG A 408 -1.62 1.60 -30.69
CA ARG A 408 -1.21 0.82 -31.87
C ARG A 408 -0.58 -0.52 -31.53
N VAL A 409 -0.39 -0.82 -30.25
CA VAL A 409 0.28 -2.02 -29.76
C VAL A 409 -0.72 -2.95 -29.08
N GLY A 410 -0.77 -4.20 -29.51
CA GLY A 410 -1.36 -5.31 -28.75
C GLY A 410 -0.27 -6.07 -28.04
N PHE A 411 -0.21 -5.94 -26.72
CA PHE A 411 0.83 -6.57 -25.91
C PHE A 411 0.24 -7.75 -25.14
N VAL A 412 0.86 -8.92 -25.28
CA VAL A 412 0.54 -10.12 -24.51
C VAL A 412 1.75 -10.45 -23.62
N PRO A 413 1.64 -10.29 -22.29
CA PRO A 413 2.75 -10.54 -21.37
C PRO A 413 3.02 -12.04 -21.18
N GLN A 414 4.26 -12.39 -20.78
CA GLN A 414 4.64 -13.75 -20.41
C GLN A 414 3.74 -14.35 -19.32
N LYS A 415 3.36 -13.53 -18.34
CA LYS A 415 2.41 -13.92 -17.29
C LYS A 415 1.08 -13.22 -17.52
N ALA A 416 0.12 -13.92 -18.13
CA ALA A 416 -1.23 -13.39 -18.29
C ALA A 416 -1.89 -13.04 -16.96
N MET A 417 -2.53 -11.87 -16.92
CA MET A 417 -3.34 -11.39 -15.81
C MET A 417 -4.75 -11.04 -16.31
N LEU A 418 -5.74 -11.56 -15.59
CA LEU A 418 -7.15 -11.28 -15.84
C LEU A 418 -7.73 -10.45 -14.69
N PHE A 419 -8.74 -9.66 -15.02
CA PHE A 419 -9.46 -8.81 -14.07
C PHE A 419 -10.77 -9.47 -13.65
N THR A 420 -11.27 -9.10 -12.48
CA THR A 420 -12.60 -9.51 -12.03
C THR A 420 -13.66 -8.96 -12.98
N GLY A 421 -14.55 -9.82 -13.47
CA GLY A 421 -15.57 -9.48 -14.47
C GLY A 421 -15.98 -10.74 -15.22
N THR A 422 -16.61 -10.59 -16.39
CA THR A 422 -16.91 -11.74 -17.28
C THR A 422 -15.73 -12.07 -18.19
N VAL A 423 -15.81 -13.21 -18.89
CA VAL A 423 -14.90 -13.54 -20.00
C VAL A 423 -14.97 -12.46 -21.08
N ALA A 424 -16.18 -12.01 -21.43
CA ALA A 424 -16.39 -10.95 -22.41
C ALA A 424 -15.73 -9.63 -21.99
N ASP A 425 -15.89 -9.20 -20.73
CA ASP A 425 -15.29 -7.98 -20.20
C ASP A 425 -13.76 -8.03 -20.29
N ASN A 426 -13.18 -9.20 -19.99
CA ASN A 426 -11.74 -9.40 -20.08
C ASN A 426 -11.22 -9.32 -21.51
N ILE A 427 -11.99 -9.76 -22.51
CA ILE A 427 -11.61 -9.62 -23.92
C ILE A 427 -11.79 -8.15 -24.35
N ARG A 428 -12.94 -7.54 -24.04
CA ARG A 428 -13.26 -6.12 -24.29
C ARG A 428 -12.31 -5.12 -23.65
N PHE A 429 -11.52 -5.53 -22.67
CA PHE A 429 -10.44 -4.70 -22.15
C PHE A 429 -9.44 -4.23 -23.23
N GLY A 430 -9.34 -4.94 -24.37
CA GLY A 430 -8.56 -4.49 -25.53
C GLY A 430 -9.26 -3.43 -26.40
N LYS A 431 -10.59 -3.42 -26.41
CA LYS A 431 -11.47 -2.52 -27.16
C LYS A 431 -12.86 -2.51 -26.48
N GLU A 432 -13.14 -1.48 -25.67
CA GLU A 432 -14.35 -1.43 -24.84
C GLU A 432 -15.63 -1.54 -25.67
N GLU A 433 -15.67 -0.87 -26.82
CA GLU A 433 -16.79 -0.84 -27.76
C GLU A 433 -16.83 -2.08 -28.70
N ALA A 434 -16.10 -3.15 -28.40
CA ALA A 434 -16.12 -4.34 -29.26
C ALA A 434 -17.48 -5.03 -29.26
N THR A 435 -17.99 -5.30 -30.44
CA THR A 435 -19.25 -6.05 -30.61
C THR A 435 -19.08 -7.51 -30.13
N ASP A 436 -20.17 -8.20 -29.80
CA ASP A 436 -20.09 -9.62 -29.42
C ASP A 436 -19.45 -10.48 -30.52
N ALA A 437 -19.72 -10.16 -31.79
CA ALA A 437 -19.10 -10.84 -32.93
C ALA A 437 -17.57 -10.63 -32.98
N GLU A 438 -17.08 -9.43 -32.64
CA GLU A 438 -15.63 -9.17 -32.55
C GLU A 438 -14.99 -9.93 -31.39
N VAL A 439 -15.69 -10.02 -30.25
CA VAL A 439 -15.24 -10.79 -29.08
C VAL A 439 -15.18 -12.29 -29.40
N GLU A 440 -16.21 -12.82 -30.06
CA GLU A 440 -16.28 -14.22 -30.48
C GLU A 440 -15.20 -14.56 -31.51
N HIS A 441 -14.99 -13.68 -32.50
CA HIS A 441 -13.93 -13.84 -33.50
C HIS A 441 -12.55 -13.87 -32.85
N ALA A 442 -12.25 -12.91 -31.96
CA ALA A 442 -10.97 -12.86 -31.25
C ALA A 442 -10.74 -14.10 -30.38
N ALA A 443 -11.79 -14.58 -29.70
CA ALA A 443 -11.73 -15.81 -28.92
C ALA A 443 -11.54 -17.05 -29.80
N HIS A 444 -12.12 -17.08 -31.00
CA HIS A 444 -11.96 -18.18 -31.94
C HIS A 444 -10.52 -18.28 -32.44
N ILE A 445 -9.94 -17.16 -32.90
CA ILE A 445 -8.55 -17.11 -33.35
C ILE A 445 -7.59 -17.49 -32.20
N ALA A 446 -7.85 -16.99 -30.99
CA ALA A 446 -7.06 -17.33 -29.80
C ALA A 446 -7.25 -18.79 -29.30
N GLN A 447 -8.03 -19.61 -30.01
CA GLN A 447 -8.37 -20.99 -29.62
C GLN A 447 -9.03 -21.08 -28.23
N ALA A 448 -9.77 -20.02 -27.86
CA ALA A 448 -10.45 -19.91 -26.58
C ALA A 448 -11.93 -20.36 -26.64
N SER A 449 -12.58 -20.26 -27.80
CA SER A 449 -14.03 -20.55 -27.94
C SER A 449 -14.45 -21.92 -27.42
N GLY A 450 -13.61 -22.96 -27.62
CA GLY A 450 -13.92 -24.31 -27.15
C GLY A 450 -14.13 -24.36 -25.63
N PHE A 451 -13.13 -23.94 -24.85
CA PHE A 451 -13.25 -24.00 -23.40
C PHE A 451 -14.25 -22.98 -22.86
N ILE A 452 -14.44 -21.84 -23.54
CA ILE A 452 -15.48 -20.86 -23.17
C ILE A 452 -16.86 -21.50 -23.32
N GLY A 453 -17.11 -22.25 -24.40
CA GLY A 453 -18.36 -22.97 -24.63
C GLY A 453 -18.64 -24.07 -23.59
N ASP A 454 -17.58 -24.65 -23.00
CA ASP A 454 -17.70 -25.61 -21.89
C ASP A 454 -18.01 -24.95 -20.54
N MET A 455 -17.85 -23.62 -20.42
CA MET A 455 -18.20 -22.89 -19.20
C MET A 455 -19.72 -22.74 -19.09
N LYS A 456 -20.24 -22.81 -17.86
CA LYS A 456 -21.68 -22.78 -17.57
C LYS A 456 -22.42 -21.61 -18.24
N ASP A 457 -21.82 -20.42 -18.24
CA ASP A 457 -22.44 -19.19 -18.74
C ASP A 457 -21.71 -18.65 -19.99
N GLY A 458 -20.91 -19.48 -20.66
CA GLY A 458 -20.17 -19.08 -21.87
C GLY A 458 -19.31 -17.84 -21.64
N TYR A 459 -19.43 -16.85 -22.52
CA TYR A 459 -18.76 -15.55 -22.42
C TYR A 459 -19.17 -14.70 -21.21
N GLN A 460 -20.32 -14.99 -20.59
CA GLN A 460 -20.78 -14.32 -19.37
C GLN A 460 -20.25 -14.98 -18.09
N SER A 461 -19.47 -16.06 -18.22
CA SER A 461 -18.85 -16.73 -17.08
C SER A 461 -17.93 -15.78 -16.32
N LEU A 462 -18.05 -15.78 -15.00
CA LEU A 462 -17.27 -14.90 -14.14
C LEU A 462 -15.81 -15.36 -14.04
N ILE A 463 -14.91 -14.38 -14.11
CA ILE A 463 -13.48 -14.50 -13.87
C ILE A 463 -13.18 -13.87 -12.51
N SER A 464 -12.55 -14.65 -11.64
CA SER A 464 -12.10 -14.18 -10.32
C SER A 464 -10.88 -13.26 -10.45
N GLN A 465 -10.58 -12.48 -9.41
CA GLN A 465 -9.39 -11.62 -9.36
C GLN A 465 -8.12 -12.40 -9.75
N GLY A 466 -7.38 -11.91 -10.74
CA GLY A 466 -6.17 -12.57 -11.26
C GLY A 466 -6.43 -13.88 -12.03
N GLY A 467 -7.69 -14.18 -12.35
CA GLY A 467 -8.14 -15.38 -13.05
C GLY A 467 -7.95 -16.68 -12.26
N THR A 468 -8.00 -16.68 -10.93
CA THR A 468 -7.68 -17.87 -10.11
C THR A 468 -8.56 -19.10 -10.40
N ASN A 469 -9.70 -18.92 -11.08
CA ASN A 469 -10.64 -19.97 -11.46
C ASN A 469 -10.44 -20.53 -12.89
N VAL A 470 -9.40 -20.11 -13.62
CA VAL A 470 -9.04 -20.66 -14.94
C VAL A 470 -7.58 -21.13 -14.99
N SER A 471 -7.27 -22.09 -15.85
CA SER A 471 -5.91 -22.65 -15.99
C SER A 471 -4.93 -21.65 -16.62
N GLY A 472 -3.62 -21.89 -16.48
CA GLY A 472 -2.59 -21.02 -17.06
C GLY A 472 -2.73 -20.84 -18.57
N GLY A 473 -2.91 -21.94 -19.32
CA GLY A 473 -3.14 -21.88 -20.77
C GLY A 473 -4.44 -21.16 -21.15
N GLN A 474 -5.51 -21.31 -20.36
CA GLN A 474 -6.76 -20.56 -20.58
C GLN A 474 -6.56 -19.06 -20.37
N LYS A 475 -5.85 -18.64 -19.31
CA LYS A 475 -5.52 -17.22 -19.08
C LYS A 475 -4.75 -16.63 -20.26
N GLN A 476 -3.76 -17.37 -20.75
CA GLN A 476 -2.93 -16.91 -21.84
C GLN A 476 -3.74 -16.74 -23.13
N ARG A 477 -4.60 -17.70 -23.47
CA ARG A 477 -5.52 -17.59 -24.62
C ARG A 477 -6.50 -16.41 -24.49
N LEU A 478 -7.04 -16.14 -23.31
CA LEU A 478 -7.88 -14.95 -23.08
C LEU A 478 -7.07 -13.64 -23.21
N SER A 479 -5.82 -13.63 -22.76
CA SER A 479 -4.93 -12.48 -22.94
C SER A 479 -4.58 -12.25 -24.41
N ILE A 480 -4.43 -13.32 -25.20
CA ILE A 480 -4.25 -13.24 -26.65
C ILE A 480 -5.51 -12.69 -27.32
N ALA A 481 -6.69 -13.21 -26.97
CA ALA A 481 -7.98 -12.69 -27.48
C ALA A 481 -8.15 -11.19 -27.19
N ARG A 482 -7.75 -10.74 -25.99
CA ARG A 482 -7.73 -9.31 -25.62
C ARG A 482 -6.82 -8.47 -26.52
N ALA A 483 -5.67 -8.99 -26.94
CA ALA A 483 -4.81 -8.27 -27.90
C ALA A 483 -5.40 -8.27 -29.31
N LEU A 484 -6.04 -9.37 -29.72
CA LEU A 484 -6.62 -9.52 -31.06
C LEU A 484 -7.86 -8.67 -31.30
N VAL A 485 -8.76 -8.56 -30.31
CA VAL A 485 -10.00 -7.77 -30.47
C VAL A 485 -9.71 -6.29 -30.78
N ARG A 486 -8.52 -5.81 -30.38
CA ARG A 486 -8.08 -4.44 -30.61
C ARG A 486 -7.68 -4.15 -32.06
N ARG A 487 -7.26 -5.16 -32.83
CA ARG A 487 -6.67 -5.02 -34.18
C ARG A 487 -5.55 -3.96 -34.27
N PRO A 488 -4.48 -4.08 -33.45
CA PRO A 488 -3.33 -3.16 -33.45
C PRO A 488 -2.48 -3.27 -34.73
N GLU A 489 -1.66 -2.25 -34.97
CA GLU A 489 -0.64 -2.25 -36.03
C GLU A 489 0.56 -3.15 -35.68
N ILE A 490 0.81 -3.34 -34.38
CA ILE A 490 1.95 -4.10 -33.85
C ILE A 490 1.45 -5.08 -32.79
N TYR A 491 1.69 -6.36 -33.01
CA TYR A 491 1.46 -7.41 -32.02
C TYR A 491 2.78 -7.81 -31.35
N ILE A 492 2.76 -7.89 -30.03
CA ILE A 492 3.92 -8.31 -29.23
C ILE A 492 3.48 -9.47 -28.35
N PHE A 493 4.11 -10.63 -28.54
CA PHE A 493 3.88 -11.82 -27.74
C PHE A 493 5.14 -12.14 -26.94
N ASP A 494 5.09 -11.86 -25.63
CA ASP A 494 6.19 -12.18 -24.71
C ASP A 494 6.03 -13.61 -24.22
N ASP A 495 6.71 -14.58 -24.83
CA ASP A 495 6.72 -15.99 -24.44
C ASP A 495 5.31 -16.58 -24.19
N SER A 496 4.34 -16.05 -24.91
CA SER A 496 2.91 -16.26 -24.64
C SER A 496 2.40 -17.60 -25.14
N PHE A 497 3.18 -18.32 -25.95
CA PHE A 497 2.80 -19.63 -26.46
C PHE A 497 3.30 -20.78 -25.58
N SER A 498 4.26 -20.53 -24.68
CA SER A 498 4.89 -21.56 -23.85
C SER A 498 3.92 -22.23 -22.86
N ALA A 499 2.90 -21.51 -22.42
CA ALA A 499 1.85 -22.00 -21.53
C ALA A 499 0.79 -22.88 -22.21
N LEU A 500 0.84 -23.01 -23.54
CA LEU A 500 -0.07 -23.83 -24.33
C LEU A 500 0.57 -25.18 -24.66
N ASP A 501 -0.27 -26.20 -24.85
CA ASP A 501 0.15 -27.47 -25.43
C ASP A 501 0.53 -27.28 -26.90
N PHE A 502 1.44 -28.11 -27.41
CA PHE A 502 2.00 -28.00 -28.77
C PHE A 502 0.94 -27.95 -29.88
N LYS A 503 -0.14 -28.73 -29.74
CA LYS A 503 -1.20 -28.78 -30.76
C LYS A 503 -2.01 -27.49 -30.78
N THR A 504 -2.34 -26.95 -29.61
CA THR A 504 -3.08 -25.68 -29.54
C THR A 504 -2.20 -24.51 -29.97
N ASP A 505 -0.91 -24.49 -29.59
CA ASP A 505 0.06 -23.48 -30.05
C ASP A 505 0.12 -23.45 -31.59
N ALA A 506 0.40 -24.59 -32.23
CA ALA A 506 0.51 -24.66 -33.69
C ALA A 506 -0.78 -24.18 -34.40
N LYS A 507 -1.95 -24.59 -33.90
CA LYS A 507 -3.24 -24.13 -34.44
C LYS A 507 -3.44 -22.63 -34.28
N LEU A 508 -3.09 -22.08 -33.12
CA LEU A 508 -3.23 -20.67 -32.83
C LEU A 508 -2.28 -19.85 -33.72
N ARG A 509 -1.01 -20.24 -33.85
CA ARG A 509 -0.06 -19.58 -34.77
C ARG A 509 -0.53 -19.62 -36.22
N ALA A 510 -1.06 -20.75 -36.67
CA ALA A 510 -1.64 -20.87 -38.01
C ALA A 510 -2.83 -19.92 -38.21
N ALA A 511 -3.72 -19.80 -37.22
CA ALA A 511 -4.85 -18.87 -37.27
C ALA A 511 -4.39 -17.40 -37.24
N LEU A 512 -3.38 -17.06 -36.43
CA LEU A 512 -2.82 -15.72 -36.33
C LEU A 512 -2.26 -15.19 -37.65
N LYS A 513 -1.66 -16.07 -38.47
CA LYS A 513 -1.03 -15.67 -39.74
C LYS A 513 -2.01 -14.95 -40.67
N ASN A 514 -3.28 -15.35 -40.67
CA ASN A 514 -4.31 -14.71 -41.50
C ASN A 514 -4.80 -13.38 -40.92
N GLU A 515 -4.78 -13.21 -39.60
CA GLU A 515 -5.24 -11.98 -38.94
C GLU A 515 -4.18 -10.87 -38.91
N THR A 516 -2.92 -11.22 -39.14
CA THR A 516 -1.77 -10.32 -38.94
C THR A 516 -1.04 -9.95 -40.23
N THR A 517 -1.67 -10.20 -41.39
CA THR A 517 -1.07 -9.97 -42.72
C THR A 517 -0.62 -8.53 -42.97
N GLU A 518 -1.28 -7.54 -42.36
CA GLU A 518 -0.95 -6.12 -42.49
C GLU A 518 -0.28 -5.54 -41.23
N ALA A 519 -0.06 -6.37 -40.21
CA ALA A 519 0.49 -5.95 -38.92
C ALA A 519 1.91 -6.47 -38.74
N THR A 520 2.70 -5.79 -37.90
CA THR A 520 4.01 -6.30 -37.49
C THR A 520 3.83 -7.23 -36.31
N VAL A 521 4.45 -8.41 -36.36
CA VAL A 521 4.34 -9.40 -35.29
C VAL A 521 5.71 -9.65 -34.68
N LEU A 522 5.87 -9.31 -33.40
CA LEU A 522 7.06 -9.66 -32.63
C LEU A 522 6.75 -10.79 -31.66
N ILE A 523 7.50 -11.88 -31.74
CA ILE A 523 7.34 -13.05 -30.88
C ILE A 523 8.63 -13.30 -30.11
N VAL A 524 8.60 -13.11 -28.80
CA VAL A 524 9.64 -13.65 -27.93
C VAL A 524 9.27 -15.10 -27.63
N ALA A 525 10.20 -16.02 -27.86
CA ALA A 525 9.99 -17.41 -27.52
C ALA A 525 11.28 -18.05 -27.00
N GLN A 526 11.11 -19.06 -26.16
CA GLN A 526 12.19 -19.93 -25.71
C GLN A 526 12.30 -21.19 -26.57
N ARG A 527 11.21 -21.59 -27.24
CA ARG A 527 11.14 -22.81 -28.05
C ARG A 527 11.49 -22.53 -29.51
N VAL A 528 12.36 -23.36 -30.07
CA VAL A 528 12.77 -23.29 -31.49
C VAL A 528 11.57 -23.49 -32.42
N SER A 529 10.67 -24.42 -32.08
CA SER A 529 9.46 -24.70 -32.87
C SER A 529 8.49 -23.53 -32.99
N THR A 530 8.58 -22.54 -32.08
CA THR A 530 7.78 -21.31 -32.15
C THR A 530 8.39 -20.28 -33.11
N VAL A 531 9.70 -20.30 -33.31
CA VAL A 531 10.44 -19.28 -34.09
C VAL A 531 10.89 -19.75 -35.47
N MET A 532 10.95 -21.06 -35.72
CA MET A 532 11.51 -21.62 -36.96
C MET A 532 10.78 -21.16 -38.24
N ASP A 533 9.49 -20.84 -38.14
CA ASP A 533 8.66 -20.39 -39.26
C ASP A 533 8.65 -18.85 -39.43
N ALA A 534 9.41 -18.11 -38.61
CA ALA A 534 9.43 -16.65 -38.65
C ALA A 534 10.20 -16.13 -39.86
N ASP A 535 9.74 -15.02 -40.45
CA ASP A 535 10.40 -14.37 -41.58
C ASP A 535 11.76 -13.78 -41.20
N GLN A 536 11.92 -13.39 -39.92
CA GLN A 536 13.17 -12.93 -39.34
C GLN A 536 13.29 -13.48 -37.92
N ILE A 537 14.46 -14.01 -37.58
CA ILE A 537 14.82 -14.44 -36.24
C ILE A 537 16.00 -13.60 -35.75
N ILE A 538 15.87 -13.06 -34.54
CA ILE A 538 16.89 -12.30 -33.83
C ILE A 538 17.39 -13.16 -32.67
N VAL A 539 18.68 -13.48 -32.70
CA VAL A 539 19.35 -14.26 -31.66
C VAL A 539 20.01 -13.29 -30.69
N LEU A 540 19.56 -13.34 -29.43
CA LEU A 540 19.97 -12.43 -28.38
C LEU A 540 20.75 -13.16 -27.28
N GLU A 541 21.97 -12.72 -27.02
CA GLU A 541 22.86 -13.27 -26.00
C GLU A 541 23.48 -12.11 -25.20
N GLU A 542 23.42 -12.19 -23.87
CA GLU A 542 23.97 -11.16 -22.95
C GLU A 542 23.60 -9.71 -23.34
N GLY A 543 22.35 -9.48 -23.77
CA GLY A 543 21.85 -8.17 -24.15
C GLY A 543 22.29 -7.68 -25.54
N ARG A 544 23.02 -8.48 -26.32
CA ARG A 544 23.49 -8.14 -27.66
C ARG A 544 22.85 -9.03 -28.71
N ILE A 545 22.67 -8.49 -29.91
CA ILE A 545 22.28 -9.30 -31.07
C ILE A 545 23.53 -10.01 -31.60
N VAL A 546 23.49 -11.34 -31.58
CA VAL A 546 24.57 -12.21 -32.09
C VAL A 546 24.23 -12.84 -33.44
N GLY A 547 23.00 -12.69 -33.91
CA GLY A 547 22.59 -13.13 -35.25
C GLY A 547 21.22 -12.57 -35.64
N ILE A 548 21.05 -12.26 -36.93
CA ILE A 548 19.75 -11.93 -37.55
C ILE A 548 19.67 -12.67 -38.89
N GLY A 549 18.61 -13.43 -39.09
CA GLY A 549 18.39 -14.15 -40.34
C GLY A 549 17.17 -15.06 -40.27
N THR A 550 17.01 -15.91 -41.27
CA THR A 550 16.03 -17.01 -41.25
C THR A 550 16.57 -18.21 -40.47
N HIS A 551 15.71 -19.17 -40.15
CA HIS A 551 16.10 -20.41 -39.48
C HIS A 551 17.30 -21.11 -40.16
N ARG A 552 17.26 -21.25 -41.48
CA ARG A 552 18.33 -21.90 -42.27
C ARG A 552 19.62 -21.10 -42.24
N GLU A 553 19.55 -19.78 -42.45
CA GLU A 553 20.73 -18.92 -42.43
C GLU A 553 21.42 -18.94 -41.06
N LEU A 554 20.65 -18.91 -39.97
CA LEU A 554 21.18 -18.90 -38.61
C LEU A 554 21.77 -20.25 -38.19
N LEU A 555 21.24 -21.38 -38.70
CA LEU A 555 21.87 -22.68 -38.50
C LEU A 555 23.27 -22.74 -39.11
N ASP A 556 23.49 -22.04 -40.22
CA ASP A 556 24.81 -22.00 -40.86
C ASP A 556 25.74 -20.96 -40.21
N THR A 557 25.18 -19.82 -39.80
CA THR A 557 25.96 -18.62 -39.46
C THR A 557 26.07 -18.29 -37.97
N SER A 558 25.21 -18.85 -37.10
CA SER A 558 25.16 -18.50 -35.67
C SER A 558 25.38 -19.73 -34.78
N ASP A 559 26.53 -19.77 -34.11
CA ASP A 559 26.88 -20.84 -33.16
C ASP A 559 25.86 -20.94 -32.01
N VAL A 560 25.46 -19.79 -31.46
CA VAL A 560 24.48 -19.69 -30.38
C VAL A 560 23.13 -20.23 -30.81
N TYR A 561 22.70 -19.93 -32.04
CA TYR A 561 21.45 -20.48 -32.56
C TYR A 561 21.52 -21.99 -32.75
N ARG A 562 22.62 -22.52 -33.31
CA ARG A 562 22.85 -23.96 -33.42
C ARG A 562 22.80 -24.65 -32.07
N GLU A 563 23.43 -24.07 -31.05
CA GLU A 563 23.42 -24.62 -29.70
C GLU A 563 21.98 -24.71 -29.16
N ILE A 564 21.23 -23.61 -29.26
CA ILE A 564 19.81 -23.58 -28.85
C ILE A 564 19.00 -24.64 -29.60
N VAL A 565 19.20 -24.78 -30.91
CA VAL A 565 18.51 -25.78 -31.74
C VAL A 565 18.86 -27.21 -31.29
N SER A 566 20.14 -27.52 -31.19
CA SER A 566 20.63 -28.85 -30.78
C SER A 566 20.19 -29.25 -29.37
N SER A 567 19.94 -28.27 -28.49
CA SER A 567 19.46 -28.52 -27.13
C SER A 567 17.97 -28.89 -27.05
N GLN A 568 17.18 -28.61 -28.10
CA GLN A 568 15.72 -28.73 -28.08
C GLN A 568 15.14 -29.67 -29.14
N LEU A 569 15.81 -29.83 -30.28
CA LEU A 569 15.35 -30.66 -31.39
C LEU A 569 16.25 -31.90 -31.52
N SER A 570 15.65 -33.02 -31.92
CA SER A 570 16.41 -34.24 -32.24
C SER A 570 17.14 -34.08 -33.58
N GLU A 571 18.23 -34.84 -33.82
CA GLU A 571 19.00 -34.76 -35.08
C GLU A 571 18.13 -34.96 -36.35
N GLU A 572 17.05 -35.75 -36.25
CA GLU A 572 16.08 -35.95 -37.34
C GLU A 572 15.17 -34.74 -37.61
N GLU A 573 14.94 -33.88 -36.61
CA GLU A 573 14.14 -32.64 -36.72
C GLU A 573 14.99 -31.42 -37.11
N ILE A 574 16.33 -31.57 -37.11
CA ILE A 574 17.31 -30.53 -37.46
C ILE A 574 17.66 -30.57 -38.97
N ALA A 575 17.51 -31.73 -39.62
CA ALA A 575 17.77 -31.96 -41.04
C ALA A 575 16.57 -31.56 -41.92
#